data_AF-A0A1V3PW09-F1
#
_entry.id   AF-A0A1V3PW09-F1
#
_cell.length_a   1.000
_cell.length_b   1.000
_cell.length_c   1.000
_cell.angle_alpha   90.00
_cell.angle_beta   90.00
_cell.angle_gamma   90.00
#
_symmetry.space_group_name_H-M   'P 1'
#
loop_
_entity.id
_entity.type
_entity.pdbx_description
1 polymer ?
#
loop_
_entity_poly.entity_id
_entity_poly.type
_entity_poly.pdbx_seq_one_letter_code
_entity_poly.pdbx_strand_id
1 'polypeptide(L)'
;MRHFEAVRSHIGSQHELRHNDPYLISFDLKLAHDRHQGIYLAELEDESGRRYLRISTPIGPLAGTDPSRCLRFNWQQRTGFLAVADLDGSPYLHLCENRPYEFLDGDELQRVVGELGTLGDQLEQIVVNGGDAL
;
A
#
# COMPACT_ATOMS: atom_id res chain seq x y z
N MET A 1 5.40 -14.94 -9.75
CA MET A 1 6.43 -14.26 -8.94
C MET A 1 6.46 -14.95 -7.58
N ARG A 2 7.56 -15.59 -7.15
CA ARG A 2 7.49 -16.60 -6.05
C ARG A 2 8.23 -16.23 -4.75
N HIS A 3 8.98 -15.14 -4.74
CA HIS A 3 9.72 -14.66 -3.59
C HIS A 3 10.03 -13.17 -3.75
N PHE A 4 10.42 -12.50 -2.66
CA PHE A 4 10.66 -11.06 -2.65
C PHE A 4 11.66 -10.59 -3.70
N GLU A 5 12.76 -11.30 -3.93
CA GLU A 5 13.77 -10.87 -4.90
C GLU A 5 13.24 -10.82 -6.36
N ALA A 6 12.29 -11.69 -6.70
CA ALA A 6 11.63 -11.63 -8.00
C ALA A 6 10.71 -10.41 -8.12
N VAL A 7 10.05 -10.01 -7.02
CA VAL A 7 9.27 -8.77 -6.94
C VAL A 7 10.20 -7.57 -7.10
N ARG A 8 11.30 -7.54 -6.34
CA ARG A 8 12.31 -6.47 -6.39
C ARG A 8 12.84 -6.27 -7.80
N SER A 9 13.25 -7.34 -8.45
CA SER A 9 13.76 -7.28 -9.83
C SER A 9 12.69 -6.80 -10.82
N HIS A 10 11.45 -7.28 -10.71
CA HIS A 10 10.36 -6.86 -11.59
C HIS A 10 10.06 -5.37 -11.44
N ILE A 11 9.80 -4.91 -10.20
CA ILE A 11 9.45 -3.52 -9.92
C ILE A 11 10.62 -2.57 -10.23
N GLY A 12 11.85 -2.94 -9.87
CA GLY A 12 13.04 -2.15 -10.16
C GLY A 12 13.36 -2.02 -11.66
N SER A 13 12.77 -2.87 -12.52
CA SER A 13 12.87 -2.70 -13.99
C SER A 13 11.88 -1.67 -14.56
N GLN A 14 10.88 -1.27 -13.76
CA GLN A 14 9.78 -0.40 -14.19
C GLN A 14 9.77 0.95 -13.45
N HIS A 15 10.26 0.96 -12.21
CA HIS A 15 10.22 2.11 -11.31
C HIS A 15 11.59 2.35 -10.66
N GLU A 16 11.90 3.62 -10.40
CA GLU A 16 13.03 3.99 -9.54
C GLU A 16 12.67 3.68 -8.08
N LEU A 17 13.46 2.82 -7.43
CA LEU A 17 13.25 2.44 -6.04
C LEU A 17 13.74 3.55 -5.09
N ARG A 18 12.90 3.95 -4.14
CA ARG A 18 13.22 4.93 -3.09
C ARG A 18 13.85 4.25 -1.87
N HIS A 19 13.17 3.25 -1.32
CA HIS A 19 13.71 2.33 -0.33
C HIS A 19 14.02 0.99 -1.01
N ASN A 20 15.14 0.36 -0.61
CA ASN A 20 15.60 -0.88 -1.22
C ASN A 20 16.24 -1.82 -0.18
N ASP A 21 15.57 -1.97 0.95
CA ASP A 21 16.04 -2.76 2.07
C ASP A 21 15.76 -4.27 1.87
N PRO A 22 16.36 -5.16 2.67
CA PRO A 22 15.93 -6.55 2.71
C PRO A 22 14.45 -6.63 3.10
N TYR A 23 13.65 -7.31 2.27
CA TYR A 23 12.21 -7.54 2.49
C TYR A 23 11.30 -6.31 2.47
N LEU A 24 11.83 -5.12 2.17
CA LEU A 24 11.07 -3.88 2.02
C LEU A 24 11.63 -3.05 0.85
N ILE A 25 10.78 -2.73 -0.12
CA ILE A 25 11.09 -1.74 -1.15
C ILE A 25 9.96 -0.74 -1.29
N SER A 26 10.26 0.43 -1.83
CA SER A 26 9.22 1.40 -2.19
C SER A 26 9.57 2.19 -3.43
N PHE A 27 8.57 2.80 -4.05
CA PHE A 27 8.70 3.61 -5.25
C PHE A 27 7.52 4.58 -5.37
N ASP A 28 7.68 5.61 -6.19
CA ASP A 28 6.60 6.55 -6.50
C ASP A 28 5.82 6.06 -7.73
N LEU A 29 4.56 5.69 -7.54
CA LEU A 29 3.66 5.40 -8.64
C LEU A 29 3.17 6.71 -9.26
N LYS A 30 3.46 6.91 -10.55
CA LYS A 30 2.92 8.05 -11.30
C LYS A 30 1.43 7.86 -11.58
N LEU A 31 0.63 8.86 -11.22
CA LEU A 31 -0.81 8.91 -11.43
C LEU A 31 -1.17 10.01 -12.44
N ALA A 32 -2.48 10.19 -12.68
CA ALA A 32 -2.99 11.27 -13.52
C ALA A 32 -2.70 12.65 -12.91
N HIS A 33 -2.70 13.68 -13.76
CA HIS A 33 -2.49 15.09 -13.33
C HIS A 33 -1.17 15.34 -12.61
N ASP A 34 -0.11 14.62 -12.98
CA ASP A 34 1.24 14.73 -12.40
C ASP A 34 1.30 14.47 -10.88
N ARG A 35 0.31 13.74 -10.36
CA ARG A 35 0.30 13.24 -8.99
C ARG A 35 1.16 11.99 -8.88
N HIS A 36 1.68 11.77 -7.69
CA HIS A 36 2.50 10.61 -7.36
C HIS A 36 2.01 10.01 -6.05
N GLN A 37 1.93 8.68 -6.00
CA GLN A 37 1.57 7.95 -4.79
C GLN A 37 2.72 7.04 -4.38
N GLY A 38 3.18 7.17 -3.14
CA GLY A 38 4.19 6.27 -2.58
C GLY A 38 3.62 4.87 -2.41
N ILE A 39 4.27 3.86 -2.98
CA ILE A 39 3.92 2.45 -2.83
C ILE A 39 5.03 1.72 -2.09
N TYR A 40 4.65 0.92 -1.10
CA TYR A 40 5.53 0.09 -0.29
C TYR A 40 5.21 -1.38 -0.52
N LEU A 41 6.24 -2.18 -0.69
CA LEU A 41 6.16 -3.63 -0.86
C LEU A 41 6.98 -4.30 0.22
N ALA A 42 6.32 -5.06 1.10
CA ALA A 42 6.97 -5.75 2.22
C ALA A 42 6.67 -7.26 2.21
N GLU A 43 7.67 -8.10 2.43
CA GLU A 43 7.46 -9.53 2.65
C GLU A 43 7.01 -9.77 4.10
N LEU A 44 5.93 -10.54 4.24
CA LEU A 44 5.42 -11.02 5.52
C LEU A 44 5.48 -12.54 5.55
N GLU A 45 5.54 -13.09 6.75
CA GLU A 45 5.42 -14.52 7.00
C GLU A 45 4.36 -14.74 8.09
N ASP A 46 3.45 -15.70 7.87
CA ASP A 46 2.51 -16.12 8.90
C ASP A 46 3.11 -17.20 9.81
N GLU A 47 2.36 -17.60 10.83
CA GLU A 47 2.80 -18.58 11.83
C GLU A 47 3.11 -19.97 11.24
N SER A 48 2.61 -20.27 10.03
CA SER A 48 2.87 -21.53 9.32
C SER A 48 4.09 -21.45 8.37
N GLY A 49 4.77 -20.30 8.32
CA GLY A 49 5.86 -20.05 7.38
C GLY A 49 5.38 -19.68 5.98
N ARG A 50 4.08 -19.45 5.77
CA ARG A 50 3.58 -19.03 4.47
C ARG A 50 3.86 -17.55 4.28
N ARG A 51 4.39 -17.21 3.11
CA ARG A 51 4.81 -15.85 2.79
C ARG A 51 3.78 -15.09 1.96
N TYR A 52 3.69 -13.81 2.23
CA TYR A 52 2.79 -12.87 1.56
C TYR A 52 3.58 -11.63 1.16
N LEU A 53 3.20 -11.02 0.05
CA LEU A 53 3.60 -9.66 -0.26
C LEU A 53 2.51 -8.72 0.26
N ARG A 54 2.86 -7.81 1.18
CA ARG A 54 2.04 -6.66 1.49
C ARG A 54 2.36 -5.55 0.50
N ILE A 55 1.34 -5.09 -0.20
CA ILE A 55 1.37 -3.84 -0.96
C ILE A 55 0.65 -2.79 -0.12
N SER A 56 1.27 -1.65 0.11
CA SER A 56 0.61 -0.58 0.87
C SER A 56 0.96 0.81 0.35
N THR A 57 0.10 1.77 0.70
CA THR A 57 0.32 3.18 0.41
C THR A 57 -0.17 4.04 1.58
N PRO A 58 0.61 5.03 2.04
CA PRO A 58 0.15 5.97 3.06
C PRO A 58 -0.96 6.84 2.49
N ILE A 59 -1.98 7.14 3.31
CA ILE A 59 -3.11 8.01 2.91
C ILE A 59 -3.28 9.23 3.83
N GLY A 60 -2.49 9.31 4.91
CA GLY A 60 -2.46 10.45 5.81
C GLY A 60 -2.17 10.09 7.26
N PRO A 61 -1.97 11.10 8.14
CA PRO A 61 -1.74 10.87 9.56
C PRO A 61 -2.93 10.18 10.24
N LEU A 62 -2.67 9.34 11.25
CA LEU A 62 -3.73 8.73 12.05
C LEU A 62 -4.53 9.78 12.87
N ALA A 63 -3.87 10.86 13.27
CA ALA A 63 -4.44 11.90 14.12
C ALA A 63 -5.71 12.51 13.49
N GLY A 64 -6.78 12.62 14.27
CA GLY A 64 -8.06 13.18 13.82
C GLY A 64 -8.97 12.19 13.08
N THR A 65 -8.57 10.93 12.92
CA THR A 65 -9.41 9.93 12.22
C THR A 65 -10.42 9.26 13.16
N ASP A 66 -11.69 9.12 12.72
CA ASP A 66 -12.70 8.30 13.42
C ASP A 66 -12.46 6.80 13.17
N PRO A 67 -12.11 6.01 14.20
CA PRO A 67 -11.90 4.57 14.07
C PRO A 67 -13.16 3.82 13.62
N SER A 68 -14.35 4.26 14.02
CA SER A 68 -15.61 3.61 13.60
C SER A 68 -15.81 3.74 12.10
N ARG A 69 -15.41 4.88 11.54
CA ARG A 69 -15.46 5.13 10.11
C ARG A 69 -14.42 4.33 9.34
N CYS A 70 -13.19 4.21 9.85
CA CYS A 70 -12.19 3.32 9.27
C CYS A 70 -12.65 1.86 9.23
N LEU A 71 -13.25 1.37 10.32
CA LEU A 71 -13.77 -0.01 10.36
C LEU A 71 -14.94 -0.23 9.40
N ARG A 72 -15.84 0.76 9.27
CA ARG A 72 -16.92 0.73 8.25
C ARG A 72 -16.36 0.75 6.83
N PHE A 73 -15.35 1.56 6.55
CA PHE A 73 -14.66 1.55 5.27
C PHE A 73 -14.07 0.18 4.98
N ASN A 74 -13.30 -0.40 5.91
CA ASN A 74 -12.71 -1.72 5.77
C ASN A 74 -13.77 -2.80 5.47
N TRP A 75 -14.94 -2.71 6.11
CA TRP A 75 -16.04 -3.64 5.86
C TRP A 75 -16.62 -3.53 4.44
N GLN A 76 -16.68 -2.33 3.88
CA GLN A 76 -17.29 -2.07 2.56
C GLN A 76 -16.31 -2.29 1.40
N GLN A 77 -15.01 -2.20 1.68
CA GLN A 77 -13.98 -2.19 0.66
C GLN A 77 -13.75 -3.59 0.08
N ARG A 78 -13.60 -3.67 -1.26
CA ARG A 78 -13.35 -4.94 -1.98
C ARG A 78 -11.86 -5.27 -2.11
N THR A 79 -11.02 -4.24 -2.23
CA THR A 79 -9.56 -4.35 -2.35
C THR A 79 -8.91 -3.43 -1.34
N GLY A 80 -8.03 -3.98 -0.52
CA GLY A 80 -7.33 -3.25 0.51
C GLY A 80 -8.13 -3.04 1.79
N PHE A 81 -7.39 -2.81 2.87
CA PHE A 81 -7.91 -2.44 4.18
C PHE A 81 -7.01 -1.37 4.80
N LEU A 82 -7.57 -0.55 5.68
CA LEU A 82 -6.82 0.44 6.45
C LEU A 82 -6.08 -0.25 7.59
N ALA A 83 -4.80 0.07 7.71
CA ALA A 83 -3.92 -0.31 8.80
C ALA A 83 -3.13 0.91 9.28
N VAL A 84 -2.59 0.82 10.49
CA VAL A 84 -1.66 1.83 11.01
C VAL A 84 -0.24 1.32 10.82
N ALA A 85 0.64 2.16 10.30
CA ALA A 85 2.08 1.93 10.25
C ALA A 85 2.82 3.14 10.82
N ASP A 86 4.04 2.91 11.30
CA ASP A 86 4.96 3.98 11.65
C ASP A 86 5.68 4.45 10.37
N LEU A 87 5.60 5.74 10.11
CA LEU A 87 6.33 6.41 9.05
C LEU A 87 7.17 7.52 9.68
N ASP A 88 8.48 7.32 9.74
CA ASP A 88 9.45 8.22 10.36
C ASP A 88 9.10 8.65 11.79
N GLY A 89 8.64 7.69 12.61
CA GLY A 89 8.26 7.91 14.01
C GLY A 89 6.86 8.49 14.21
N SER A 90 6.08 8.62 13.13
CA SER A 90 4.71 9.14 13.16
C SER A 90 3.70 8.08 12.74
N PRO A 91 2.55 7.94 13.44
CA PRO A 91 1.53 6.99 13.04
C PRO A 91 0.77 7.48 11.80
N TYR A 92 0.83 6.71 10.72
CA TYR A 92 0.13 6.95 9.48
C TYR A 92 -0.90 5.87 9.21
N LEU A 93 -2.03 6.27 8.62
CA LEU A 93 -2.95 5.35 7.98
C LEU A 93 -2.38 4.92 6.64
N HIS A 94 -2.38 3.63 6.41
CA HIS A 94 -2.02 3.01 5.15
C HIS A 94 -3.20 2.21 4.62
N LEU A 95 -3.46 2.32 3.32
CA LEU A 95 -4.27 1.36 2.60
C LEU A 95 -3.35 0.19 2.20
N CYS A 96 -3.68 -1.02 2.64
CA CYS A 96 -2.84 -2.20 2.51
C CYS A 96 -3.59 -3.38 1.89
N GLU A 97 -2.91 -4.20 1.10
CA GLU A 97 -3.40 -5.49 0.59
C GLU A 97 -2.30 -6.55 0.80
N ASN A 98 -2.65 -7.71 1.37
CA ASN A 98 -1.71 -8.83 1.50
C ASN A 98 -2.04 -9.90 0.45
N ARG A 99 -1.08 -10.24 -0.40
CA ARG A 99 -1.26 -11.26 -1.46
C ARG A 99 -0.32 -12.45 -1.21
N PRO A 100 -0.83 -13.69 -1.14
CA PRO A 100 0.03 -14.87 -1.13
C PRO A 100 0.84 -14.95 -2.43
N TYR A 101 2.13 -15.26 -2.35
CA TYR A 101 2.97 -15.46 -3.55
C TYR A 101 2.48 -16.56 -4.49
N GLU A 102 1.64 -17.45 -3.98
CA GLU A 102 1.01 -18.51 -4.77
C GLU A 102 0.16 -17.97 -5.93
N PHE A 103 -0.48 -16.82 -5.72
CA PHE A 103 -1.42 -16.20 -6.67
C PHE A 103 -0.93 -14.88 -7.23
N LEU A 104 0.32 -14.51 -6.97
CA LEU A 104 0.91 -13.24 -7.39
C LEU A 104 1.83 -13.45 -8.60
N ASP A 105 1.34 -13.15 -9.78
CA ASP A 105 2.16 -12.95 -10.97
C ASP A 105 2.41 -11.46 -11.23
N GLY A 106 3.09 -11.14 -12.33
CA GLY A 106 3.42 -9.75 -12.67
C GLY A 106 2.17 -8.91 -12.96
N ASP A 107 1.20 -9.48 -13.65
CA ASP A 107 -0.02 -8.78 -14.05
C ASP A 107 -0.90 -8.49 -12.83
N GLU A 108 -1.06 -9.47 -11.94
CA GLU A 108 -1.78 -9.30 -10.67
C GLU A 108 -1.08 -8.28 -9.76
N LEU A 109 0.26 -8.29 -9.70
CA LEU A 109 1.00 -7.28 -8.93
C LEU A 109 0.75 -5.87 -9.48
N GLN A 110 0.85 -5.69 -10.80
CA GLN A 110 0.59 -4.39 -11.43
C GLN A 110 -0.86 -3.93 -11.22
N ARG A 111 -1.82 -4.85 -11.33
CA ARG A 111 -3.23 -4.56 -11.07
C ARG A 111 -3.45 -4.08 -9.64
N VAL A 112 -2.93 -4.80 -8.64
CA VAL A 112 -3.09 -4.44 -7.23
C VAL A 112 -2.35 -3.13 -6.89
N VAL A 113 -1.14 -2.92 -7.42
CA VAL A 113 -0.41 -1.64 -7.26
C VAL A 113 -1.20 -0.48 -7.85
N GLY A 114 -1.75 -0.63 -9.06
CA GLY A 114 -2.55 0.41 -9.71
C GLY A 114 -3.86 0.72 -8.97
N GLU A 115 -4.58 -0.31 -8.52
CA GLU A 115 -5.81 -0.16 -7.74
C GLU A 115 -5.55 0.52 -6.40
N LEU A 116 -4.56 0.03 -5.63
CA LEU A 116 -4.19 0.64 -4.35
C LEU A 116 -3.67 2.05 -4.51
N GLY A 117 -2.82 2.31 -5.50
CA GLY A 117 -2.27 3.64 -5.72
C GLY A 117 -3.35 4.66 -6.10
N THR A 118 -4.28 4.28 -6.99
CA THR A 118 -5.39 5.16 -7.38
C THR A 118 -6.35 5.42 -6.22
N LEU A 119 -6.70 4.38 -5.45
CA LEU A 119 -7.60 4.53 -4.30
C LEU A 119 -6.92 5.29 -3.16
N GLY A 120 -5.63 5.01 -2.90
CA GLY A 120 -4.83 5.70 -1.90
C GLY A 120 -4.77 7.19 -2.16
N ASP A 121 -4.51 7.59 -3.41
CA ASP A 121 -4.52 8.99 -3.82
C ASP A 121 -5.87 9.69 -3.59
N GLN A 122 -6.97 9.00 -3.93
CA GLN A 122 -8.31 9.52 -3.68
C GLN A 122 -8.59 9.68 -2.18
N LEU A 123 -8.19 8.71 -1.37
CA LEU A 123 -8.33 8.77 0.09
C LEU A 123 -7.47 9.88 0.69
N GLU A 124 -6.24 10.06 0.21
CA GLU A 124 -5.36 11.13 0.64
C GLU A 124 -5.97 12.51 0.35
N GLN A 125 -6.52 12.70 -0.85
CA GLN A 125 -7.25 13.93 -1.17
C GLN A 125 -8.44 14.16 -0.25
N ILE A 126 -9.16 13.09 0.10
CA ILE A 126 -10.29 13.13 1.01
C ILE A 126 -9.84 13.50 2.44
N VAL A 127 -8.71 12.96 2.91
CA VAL A 127 -8.14 13.27 4.23
C VAL A 127 -7.61 14.71 4.28
N VAL A 128 -6.91 15.16 3.24
CA VAL A 128 -6.32 16.51 3.15
C VAL A 128 -7.41 17.59 3.00
N ASN A 129 -8.39 17.37 2.11
CA ASN A 129 -9.46 18.35 1.85
C ASN A 129 -10.60 18.25 2.87
N GLY A 130 -10.73 17.12 3.57
CA GLY A 130 -11.84 16.80 4.46
C GLY A 130 -11.64 17.22 5.92
N GLY A 131 -10.68 18.10 6.21
CA GLY A 131 -10.36 18.58 7.56
C GLY A 131 -11.52 19.19 8.38
N ASP A 132 -12.74 19.28 7.82
CA ASP A 132 -13.94 19.75 8.52
C ASP A 132 -15.26 19.02 8.15
N ALA A 133 -15.25 17.95 7.35
CA ALA A 133 -16.52 17.29 7.01
C ALA A 133 -16.35 15.83 6.64
N LEU A 134 -16.00 14.99 7.62
CA LEU A 134 -15.87 13.55 7.39
C LEU A 134 -15.86 12.68 8.64
#